data_AF-A0A2S6WHK0-F1
#
_entry.id   AF-A0A2S6WHK0-F1
#
_cell.length_a   1.000
_cell.length_b   1.000
_cell.length_c   1.000
_cell.angle_alpha   90.00
_cell.angle_beta   90.00
_cell.angle_gamma   90.00
#
_symmetry.space_group_name_H-M   'P 1'
#
loop_
_entity.id
_entity.type
_entity.pdbx_description
1 polymer ?
#
loop_
_entity_poly.entity_id
_entity_poly.type
_entity_poly.pdbx_seq_one_letter_code
_entity_poly.pdbx_strand_id
1 'polypeptide(L)'
;MLPGQSKLELYAALRRDSREGMSNRALQCKYGVTWSTVNKALTSAWPQPRTPTASARPSKLDPFTPLIDEILLIDLDATRKQRHTAPPDLPPSDRRALLVRGVALTT
;
A
#
# COMPACT_ATOMS: atom_id res chain seq x y z
N MET A 1 13.20 15.24 -19.46
CA MET A 1 14.35 15.14 -18.54
C MET A 1 15.35 14.23 -19.20
N LEU A 2 16.56 14.71 -19.50
CA LEU A 2 17.61 13.84 -20.03
C LEU A 2 17.89 12.75 -18.97
N PRO A 3 17.89 11.46 -19.34
CA PRO A 3 18.11 10.39 -18.38
C PRO A 3 19.49 10.55 -17.73
N GLY A 4 19.54 10.54 -16.39
CA GLY A 4 20.78 10.61 -15.61
C GLY A 4 21.14 11.97 -15.01
N GLN A 5 20.48 13.08 -15.36
CA GLN A 5 20.76 14.38 -14.76
C GLN A 5 19.98 14.60 -13.45
N SER A 6 20.67 14.99 -12.38
CA SER A 6 20.04 15.37 -11.13
C SER A 6 19.28 16.70 -11.26
N LYS A 7 18.26 16.92 -10.40
CA LYS A 7 17.48 18.18 -10.40
C LYS A 7 18.36 19.41 -10.13
N LEU A 8 19.44 19.24 -9.36
CA LEU A 8 20.40 20.30 -9.05
C LEU A 8 21.21 20.70 -10.29
N GLU A 9 21.68 19.72 -11.06
CA GLU A 9 22.41 19.97 -12.32
C GLU A 9 21.54 20.70 -13.34
N LEU A 10 20.27 20.32 -13.46
CA LEU A 10 19.30 21.03 -14.31
C LEU A 10 19.19 22.51 -13.92
N TYR A 11 19.06 22.81 -12.63
CA TYR A 11 18.95 24.18 -12.13
C TYR A 11 20.25 24.99 -12.33
N ALA A 12 21.40 24.34 -12.23
CA ALA A 12 22.69 24.96 -12.52
C ALA A 12 22.84 25.28 -14.02
N ALA A 13 22.45 24.35 -14.90
CA ALA A 13 22.49 24.51 -16.34
C ALA A 13 21.56 25.63 -16.83
N LEU A 14 20.33 25.69 -16.33
CA LEU A 14 19.37 26.77 -16.63
C LEU A 14 19.93 28.15 -16.30
N ARG A 15 20.61 28.31 -15.15
CA ARG A 15 21.21 29.58 -14.73
C ARG A 15 22.45 29.95 -15.55
N ARG A 16 23.26 28.96 -15.93
CA ARG A 16 24.41 29.18 -16.82
C ARG A 16 23.94 29.73 -18.16
N ASP A 17 23.01 29.02 -18.79
CA ASP A 17 22.49 29.36 -20.11
C ASP A 17 21.72 30.69 -20.12
N SER A 18 21.00 30.99 -19.03
CA SER A 18 20.35 32.29 -18.87
C SER A 18 21.36 33.44 -18.78
N ARG A 19 22.51 33.24 -18.11
CA ARG A 19 23.60 34.23 -18.04
C ARG A 19 24.29 34.41 -19.39
N GLU A 20 24.33 33.37 -20.21
CA GLU A 20 24.79 33.42 -21.61
C GLU A 20 23.81 34.15 -22.54
N GLY A 21 22.67 34.64 -22.02
CA GLY A 21 21.72 35.47 -22.76
C GLY A 21 20.58 34.69 -23.42
N MET A 22 20.40 33.40 -23.12
CA MET A 22 19.27 32.63 -23.65
C MET A 22 17.94 33.13 -23.08
N SER A 23 16.93 33.24 -23.94
CA SER A 23 15.58 33.59 -23.52
C SER A 23 14.92 32.45 -22.74
N ASN A 24 13.98 32.79 -21.86
CA ASN A 24 13.20 31.80 -21.11
C ASN A 24 12.51 30.77 -22.00
N ARG A 25 12.10 31.16 -23.22
CA ARG A 25 11.48 30.22 -24.17
C ARG A 25 12.52 29.26 -24.77
N ALA A 26 13.71 29.74 -25.10
CA ALA A 26 14.81 28.90 -25.58
C ALA A 26 15.22 27.86 -24.52
N LEU A 27 15.29 28.26 -23.25
CA LEU A 27 15.56 27.35 -22.13
C LEU A 27 14.50 26.24 -22.00
N GLN A 28 13.22 26.59 -22.12
CA GLN A 28 12.12 25.61 -22.08
C GLN A 28 12.25 24.57 -23.19
N CYS A 29 12.53 25.01 -24.42
CA CYS A 29 12.72 24.13 -25.56
C CYS A 29 13.97 23.25 -25.42
N LYS A 30 15.10 23.82 -25.01
CA LYS A 30 16.38 23.10 -24.87
C LYS A 30 16.34 22.00 -23.82
N TYR A 31 15.76 22.30 -22.65
CA TYR A 31 15.74 21.38 -21.51
C TYR A 31 14.44 20.56 -21.40
N GLY A 32 13.43 20.86 -22.23
CA GLY A 32 12.11 20.20 -22.17
C GLY A 32 11.40 20.44 -20.84
N VAL A 33 11.49 21.66 -20.31
CA VAL A 33 10.91 22.06 -19.02
C VAL A 33 9.85 23.13 -19.19
N THR A 34 8.95 23.25 -18.22
CA THR A 34 7.91 24.28 -18.20
C THR A 34 8.47 25.63 -17.74
N TRP A 35 7.80 26.73 -18.12
CA TRP A 35 8.12 28.08 -17.63
C TRP A 35 8.25 28.14 -16.10
N SER A 36 7.38 27.46 -15.35
CA SER A 36 7.43 27.42 -13.88
C SER A 36 8.77 26.88 -13.36
N THR A 37 9.33 25.87 -14.04
CA THR A 37 10.61 25.28 -13.66
C THR A 37 11.77 26.22 -13.95
N VAL A 38 11.75 26.88 -15.11
CA VAL A 38 12.74 27.90 -15.48
C VAL A 38 12.71 29.05 -14.47
N ASN A 39 11.52 29.59 -14.19
CA ASN A 39 11.36 30.70 -13.24
C ASN A 39 11.89 30.31 -11.85
N LYS A 40 11.53 29.12 -11.34
CA LYS A 40 12.04 28.61 -10.06
C LYS A 40 13.57 28.48 -10.04
N ALA A 41 14.18 28.05 -11.14
CA ALA A 41 15.63 27.91 -11.24
C ALA A 41 16.35 29.26 -11.31
N LEU A 42 15.72 30.27 -11.90
CA LEU A 42 16.27 31.63 -11.93
C LEU A 42 16.09 32.37 -10.60
N THR A 43 14.99 32.13 -9.89
CA THR A 43 14.70 32.75 -8.58
C THR A 43 15.44 32.08 -7.42
N SER A 44 15.61 30.75 -7.44
CA SER A 44 16.25 29.99 -6.36
C SER A 44 17.36 29.11 -6.88
N ALA A 45 18.50 29.16 -6.18
CA ALA A 45 19.63 28.30 -6.47
C ALA A 45 19.37 26.82 -6.18
N TRP A 46 18.53 26.57 -5.18
CA TRP A 46 18.23 25.23 -4.70
C TRP A 46 16.81 24.87 -5.13
N PRO A 47 16.62 23.71 -5.78
CA PRO A 47 15.28 23.20 -6.06
C PRO A 47 14.60 22.98 -4.72
N GLN A 48 13.43 23.59 -4.55
CA GLN A 48 12.65 23.40 -3.34
C GLN A 48 12.46 21.89 -3.12
N PRO A 49 12.75 21.39 -1.90
CA PRO A 49 12.49 20.00 -1.56
C PRO A 49 11.02 19.74 -1.87
N ARG A 50 10.73 18.56 -2.40
CA ARG A 50 9.35 18.16 -2.63
C ARG A 50 8.65 18.27 -1.28
N THR A 51 7.62 19.11 -1.19
CA THR A 51 6.81 19.21 0.02
C THR A 51 6.38 17.78 0.35
N PRO A 52 6.89 17.16 1.43
CA PRO A 52 6.29 15.93 1.90
C PRO A 52 4.84 16.34 2.16
N THR A 53 3.88 15.65 1.55
CA THR A 53 2.47 15.90 1.81
C THR A 53 2.31 15.78 3.33
N ALA A 54 2.30 16.93 3.99
CA ALA A 54 2.44 17.02 5.43
C ALA A 54 1.16 16.44 6.00
N SER A 55 1.31 15.24 6.58
CA SER A 55 0.22 14.36 6.99
C SER A 55 -0.69 13.96 5.83
N ALA A 56 -0.83 12.66 5.63
CA ALA A 56 -2.04 12.12 5.01
C ALA A 56 -3.22 12.87 5.64
N ARG A 57 -4.10 13.46 4.81
CA ARG A 57 -5.43 13.80 5.32
C ARG A 57 -5.92 12.57 6.05
N PRO A 58 -6.55 12.70 7.24
CA PRO A 58 -7.03 11.54 7.92
C PRO A 58 -7.85 10.73 6.93
N SER A 59 -7.45 9.48 6.75
CA SER A 59 -8.16 8.62 5.81
C SER A 59 -9.60 8.55 6.32
N LYS A 60 -10.58 8.39 5.42
CA LYS A 60 -11.97 8.18 5.87
C LYS A 60 -12.11 6.96 6.79
N LEU A 61 -11.09 6.10 6.82
CA LEU A 61 -10.96 4.89 7.60
C LEU A 61 -10.44 5.15 9.02
N ASP A 62 -9.74 6.26 9.26
CA ASP A 62 -9.10 6.53 10.56
C ASP A 62 -10.09 6.51 11.74
N PRO A 63 -11.35 7.01 11.61
CA PRO A 63 -12.34 6.89 12.68
C PRO A 63 -12.81 5.45 12.93
N PHE A 64 -12.66 4.55 11.95
CA PHE A 64 -13.15 3.17 12.01
C PHE A 64 -12.05 2.15 12.30
N THR A 65 -10.78 2.55 12.25
CA THR A 65 -9.64 1.70 12.64
C THR A 65 -9.86 0.98 13.98
N PRO A 66 -10.29 1.63 15.09
CA PRO A 66 -10.50 0.91 16.35
C PRO A 66 -11.59 -0.15 16.27
N LEU A 67 -12.65 0.08 15.50
CA LEU A 67 -13.72 -0.90 15.28
C LEU A 67 -13.20 -2.10 14.48
N ILE A 68 -12.37 -1.86 13.47
CA ILE A 68 -11.77 -2.92 12.66
C ILE A 68 -10.80 -3.74 13.50
N ASP A 69 -9.99 -3.10 14.32
CA ASP A 69 -9.06 -3.78 15.22
C ASP A 69 -9.81 -4.67 16.22
N GLU A 70 -10.92 -4.20 16.78
CA GLU A 70 -11.78 -4.99 17.66
C GLU A 70 -12.37 -6.21 16.94
N ILE A 71 -12.88 -6.04 15.71
CA ILE A 71 -13.39 -7.16 14.90
C ILE A 71 -12.29 -8.19 14.64
N LEU A 72 -11.08 -7.73 14.28
CA LEU A 72 -9.95 -8.61 14.01
C LEU A 72 -9.51 -9.38 15.26
N LEU A 73 -9.51 -8.73 16.42
CA LEU A 73 -9.19 -9.38 17.69
C LEU A 73 -10.23 -10.45 18.05
N ILE A 74 -11.52 -10.16 17.89
CA ILE A 74 -12.60 -11.13 18.15
C ILE A 74 -12.51 -12.34 17.19
N ASP A 75 -12.16 -12.09 15.92
CA ASP A 75 -12.04 -13.14 14.91
C ASP A 75 -10.88 -14.12 15.19
N LEU A 76 -9.87 -13.73 15.99
CA LEU A 76 -8.80 -14.64 16.41
C LEU A 76 -9.30 -15.73 17.36
N ASP A 77 -10.23 -15.39 18.25
CA ASP A 77 -10.81 -16.32 19.23
C ASP A 77 -12.03 -17.08 18.67
N ALA A 78 -12.48 -16.73 17.47
CA ALA A 78 -13.62 -17.37 16.83
C ALA A 78 -13.34 -18.84 16.50
N THR A 79 -14.26 -19.72 16.88
CA THR A 79 -14.17 -21.15 16.53
C THR A 79 -14.13 -21.32 15.01
N ARG A 80 -13.22 -22.16 14.52
CA ARG A 80 -13.08 -22.43 13.08
C ARG A 80 -14.45 -22.77 12.49
N LYS A 81 -14.88 -22.01 11.47
CA LYS A 81 -16.17 -22.21 10.78
C LYS A 81 -16.42 -23.70 10.52
N GLN A 82 -17.62 -24.15 10.85
CA GLN A 82 -18.07 -25.51 10.63
C GLN A 82 -17.91 -25.85 9.14
N ARG A 83 -17.03 -26.82 8.86
CA ARG A 83 -16.99 -27.41 7.53
C ARG A 83 -18.04 -28.51 7.53
N HIS A 84 -19.11 -28.32 6.77
CA HIS A 84 -20.02 -29.42 6.42
C HIS A 84 -19.29 -30.32 5.44
N THR A 85 -18.34 -31.09 5.96
CA THR A 85 -17.68 -32.15 5.23
C THR A 85 -18.69 -33.29 5.09
N ALA A 86 -18.91 -33.76 3.86
CA ALA A 86 -19.65 -35.00 3.68
C ALA A 86 -18.95 -36.09 4.50
N PRO A 87 -19.70 -36.88 5.29
CA PRO A 87 -19.10 -37.96 6.06
C PRO A 87 -18.33 -38.87 5.09
N PRO A 88 -17.11 -39.33 5.46
CA PRO A 88 -16.37 -40.23 4.60
C PRO A 88 -17.23 -41.46 4.31
N ASP A 89 -17.17 -41.89 3.07
CA ASP A 89 -17.79 -43.09 2.52
C ASP A 89 -17.24 -44.34 3.22
N LEU A 90 -17.74 -44.61 4.44
CA LEU A 90 -17.54 -45.91 5.07
C LEU A 90 -18.28 -46.97 4.22
N PRO A 91 -17.61 -48.09 3.87
CA PRO A 91 -18.27 -49.18 3.17
C PRO A 91 -19.40 -49.76 4.04
N PRO A 92 -20.49 -50.27 3.43
CA PRO A 92 -21.61 -50.87 4.16
C PRO A 92 -21.24 -52.28 4.68
N SER A 93 -20.44 -52.35 5.73
CA SER A 93 -20.16 -53.55 6.54
C SER A 93 -19.62 -53.06 7.89
N ASP A 94 -20.23 -53.22 9.06
CA ASP A 94 -21.05 -54.31 9.59
C ASP A 94 -22.00 -53.75 10.66
N ARG A 95 -23.31 -53.95 10.52
CA ARG A 95 -24.26 -53.82 11.63
C ARG A 95 -24.26 -55.07 12.55
N ARG A 96 -23.27 -55.96 12.44
CA ARG A 96 -23.34 -57.30 13.03
C ARG A 96 -22.15 -57.84 13.82
N ALA A 97 -21.09 -57.08 14.09
CA ALA A 97 -19.97 -57.61 14.86
C ALA A 97 -19.49 -56.65 15.96
N LEU A 98 -20.20 -56.65 17.10
CA LEU A 98 -19.61 -56.74 18.45
C LEU A 98 -20.75 -56.87 19.47
N LEU A 99 -20.98 -58.11 19.89
CA LEU A 99 -21.88 -58.51 20.96
C LEU A 99 -21.16 -58.39 22.32
N VAL A 100 -21.77 -57.64 23.24
CA VAL A 100 -21.90 -57.87 24.70
C VAL A 100 -20.64 -57.98 25.60
N ARG A 101 -20.57 -57.10 26.61
CA ARG A 101 -20.67 -57.36 28.08
C ARG A 101 -21.03 -56.00 28.74
N GLY A 102 -22.04 -55.76 29.57
CA GLY A 102 -22.76 -56.60 30.51
C GLY A 102 -22.54 -56.04 31.93
N VAL A 103 -23.33 -55.06 32.40
CA VAL A 103 -23.48 -54.69 33.84
C VAL A 103 -24.86 -54.06 34.06
N ALA A 104 -25.51 -54.47 35.17
CA ALA A 104 -26.89 -54.18 35.55
C ALA A 104 -27.14 -52.76 36.06
N LEU A 105 -28.34 -52.23 35.76
CA LEU A 105 -28.91 -51.07 36.45
C LEU A 105 -29.74 -51.60 37.63
N THR A 106 -29.32 -51.28 38.86
CA THR A 106 -30.14 -51.38 40.07
C THR A 106 -31.22 -50.29 40.05
N THR A 107 -32.42 -50.70 40.47
CA THR A 107 -33.58 -49.89 40.88
C THR A 107 -33.21 -48.76 41.83
#